data_AF-A0A2V9ZLE6-F1
#
_entry.id   AF-A0A2V9ZLE6-F1
#
_cell.length_a   1.000
_cell.length_b   1.000
_cell.length_c   1.000
_cell.angle_alpha   90.00
_cell.angle_beta   90.00
_cell.angle_gamma   90.00
#
_symmetry.space_group_name_H-M   'P 1'
#
loop_
_entity.id
_entity.type
_entity.pdbx_description
1 polymer ?
#
loop_
_entity_poly.entity_id
_entity_poly.type
_entity_poly.pdbx_seq_one_letter_code
_entity_poly.pdbx_strand_id
1 'polypeptide(L)' 'MYTWMSAMHFEQYEIWVLRGKRWEMSSAYADFEVASAVAYGYSSRVRLIHAVYENGACIKQDILAEVGMPREKP' A
#
# COMPACT_ATOMS: atom_id res chain seq x y z
N MET A 1 21.50 32.59 7.00
CA MET A 1 20.66 31.58 7.66
C MET A 1 19.69 31.07 6.60
N TYR A 2 20.09 30.06 5.82
CA TYR A 2 19.21 29.49 4.80
C TYR A 2 18.50 28.29 5.42
N THR A 3 17.19 28.43 5.57
CA THR A 3 16.29 27.41 6.07
C THR A 3 16.40 26.20 5.16
N TRP A 4 16.94 25.11 5.68
CA TRP A 4 16.85 23.80 5.05
C TRP A 4 15.36 23.44 5.00
N MET A 5 14.72 23.63 3.85
CA MET A 5 13.53 22.85 3.53
C MET A 5 14.03 21.42 3.38
N SER A 6 14.14 20.69 4.50
CA SER A 6 14.35 19.26 4.46
C SER A 6 13.27 18.68 3.55
N ALA A 7 13.68 18.08 2.44
CA ALA A 7 12.76 17.40 1.54
C ALA A 7 11.88 16.48 2.39
N MET A 8 10.56 16.69 2.33
CA MET A 8 9.63 15.94 3.17
C MET A 8 9.49 14.54 2.54
N HIS A 9 10.38 13.65 2.95
CA HIS A 9 10.38 12.24 2.60
C HIS A 9 9.41 11.51 3.53
N PHE A 10 8.41 10.85 2.96
CA PHE A 10 7.38 10.15 3.70
C PHE A 10 7.09 8.80 3.03
N GLU A 11 6.96 7.77 3.84
CA GLU A 11 6.69 6.40 3.37
C GLU A 11 5.40 5.89 4.00
N GLN A 12 4.62 5.15 3.22
CA GLN A 12 3.44 4.46 3.71
C GLN A 12 3.22 3.12 3.00
N TYR A 13 2.46 2.26 3.65
CA TYR A 13 2.02 0.98 3.16
C TYR A 13 0.53 1.05 2.86
N GLU A 14 0.18 0.88 1.59
CA GLU A 14 -1.17 1.03 1.07
C GLU A 14 -1.79 -0.33 0.83
N ILE A 15 -3.06 -0.46 1.21
CA ILE A 15 -3.88 -1.63 0.95
C ILE A 15 -4.84 -1.28 -0.17
N TRP A 16 -4.65 -1.94 -1.31
CA TRP A 16 -5.48 -1.81 -2.49
C TRP A 16 -6.33 -3.05 -2.67
N VAL A 17 -7.64 -2.89 -2.81
CA VAL A 17 -8.58 -4.00 -2.93
C VAL A 17 -9.16 -4.01 -4.34
N LEU A 18 -9.26 -5.18 -4.95
CA LEU A 18 -9.92 -5.34 -6.25
C LEU A 18 -11.44 -5.35 -6.04
N ARG A 19 -12.11 -4.24 -6.39
CA ARG A 19 -13.57 -4.14 -6.41
C ARG A 19 -14.06 -4.25 -7.85
N GLY A 20 -14.64 -5.41 -8.19
CA GLY A 20 -15.04 -5.71 -9.57
C GLY A 20 -13.82 -5.83 -10.50
N LYS A 21 -13.62 -4.83 -11.37
CA LYS A 21 -12.48 -4.77 -12.30
C LYS A 21 -11.47 -3.66 -11.98
N ARG A 22 -11.67 -2.93 -10.88
CA ARG A 22 -10.85 -1.76 -10.53
C ARG A 22 -10.16 -1.96 -9.19
N TRP A 23 -8.90 -1.58 -9.13
CA TRP A 23 -8.16 -1.45 -7.87
C TRP A 23 -8.53 -0.14 -7.21
N GLU A 24 -8.92 -0.22 -5.95
CA GLU A 24 -9.26 0.94 -5.13
C GLU A 24 -8.44 0.89 -3.84
N MET A 25 -7.79 2.00 -3.49
CA MET A 25 -7.10 2.14 -2.21
C MET A 25 -8.15 2.10 -1.11
N SER A 26 -8.02 1.14 -0.19
CA SER A 26 -8.95 0.97 0.93
C SER A 26 -8.41 1.63 2.20
N SER A 27 -7.10 1.55 2.46
CA SER A 27 -6.46 2.12 3.65
C SER A 27 -4.95 2.26 3.43
N ALA A 28 -4.29 3.07 4.25
CA ALA A 28 -2.85 3.23 4.27
C ALA A 28 -2.34 3.33 5.73
N TYR A 29 -1.14 2.81 5.97
CA TYR A 29 -0.52 2.72 7.30
C TYR A 29 0.95 3.11 7.22
N ALA A 30 1.49 3.69 8.29
CA ALA A 30 2.93 3.97 8.37
C ALA A 30 3.76 2.70 8.68
N ASP A 31 3.13 1.68 9.26
CA ASP A 31 3.79 0.45 9.72
C ASP A 31 3.45 -0.74 8.82
N PHE A 32 4.49 -1.47 8.40
CA PHE A 32 4.36 -2.63 7.52
C PHE A 32 3.61 -3.79 8.17
N GLU A 33 3.90 -4.10 9.43
CA GLU A 33 3.31 -5.25 10.12
C GLU A 33 1.80 -5.06 10.29
N VAL A 34 1.38 -3.82 10.57
CA VAL A 34 -0.04 -3.46 10.63
C VAL A 34 -0.68 -3.62 9.26
N ALA A 35 -0.09 -3.04 8.21
CA ALA A 35 -0.63 -3.12 6.85
C ALA A 35 -0.70 -4.57 6.34
N SER A 36 0.32 -5.37 6.64
CA SER A 36 0.42 -6.79 6.34
C SER A 36 -0.70 -7.58 7.02
N ALA A 37 -0.85 -7.44 8.35
CA ALA A 37 -1.90 -8.12 9.11
C ALA A 37 -3.31 -7.79 8.58
N VAL A 38 -3.55 -6.52 8.25
CA VAL A 38 -4.84 -6.10 7.66
C VAL A 38 -5.03 -6.68 6.26
N ALA A 39 -4.01 -6.68 5.40
CA ALA A 39 -4.08 -7.25 4.05
C ALA A 39 -4.42 -8.75 4.10
N TYR A 40 -3.81 -9.52 5.00
CA TYR A 40 -4.13 -10.94 5.19
C TYR A 40 -5.55 -11.19 5.72
N GLY A 41 -6.18 -10.21 6.36
CA GLY A 41 -7.57 -10.29 6.80
C GLY A 41 -8.61 -10.16 5.68
N TYR A 42 -8.23 -9.68 4.49
CA TYR A 42 -9.17 -9.54 3.38
C TYR A 42 -9.53 -10.88 2.74
N SER A 43 -10.83 -11.09 2.51
CA SER A 43 -11.37 -12.26 1.80
C SER A 43 -11.35 -12.12 0.27
N SER A 44 -11.09 -10.91 -0.22
CA SER A 44 -11.00 -10.55 -1.64
C SER A 44 -9.54 -10.37 -2.09
N ARG A 45 -9.31 -10.32 -3.41
CA ARG A 45 -7.99 -10.02 -3.96
C ARG A 45 -7.52 -8.63 -3.51
N VAL A 46 -6.37 -8.58 -2.86
CA VAL A 46 -5.77 -7.40 -2.25
C VAL A 46 -4.30 -7.28 -2.64
N ARG A 47 -3.81 -6.05 -2.77
CA ARG A 47 -2.40 -5.71 -2.97
C ARG A 47 -1.92 -4.89 -1.79
N LEU A 48 -0.78 -5.28 -1.26
CA LEU A 48 -0.01 -4.47 -0.34
C LEU A 48 1.06 -3.74 -1.14
N ILE A 49 1.05 -2.41 -1.09
CA ILE A 49 1.95 -1.54 -1.85
C ILE A 49 2.77 -0.72 -0.86
N HIS A 50 4.08 -0.63 -1.06
CA HIS A 50 4.93 0.37 -0.39
C HIS A 50 5.04 1.58 -1.29
N ALA A 51 4.59 2.72 -0.80
CA ALA A 51 4.59 3.98 -1.50
C ALA A 51 5.53 4.96 -0.81
N VAL A 52 6.42 5.56 -1.59
CA VAL A 52 7.38 6.57 -1.14
C VAL A 52 7.02 7.90 -1.78
N TYR A 53 6.88 8.91 -0.95
CA TYR A 53 6.55 10.28 -1.32
C TYR A 53 7.70 11.21 -0.99
N GLU A 54 7.98 12.13 -1.89
CA GLU A 54 8.94 13.20 -1.69
C GLU A 54 8.29 14.52 -2.07
N ASN A 55 8.28 15.48 -1.13
CA ASN A 55 7.65 16.80 -1.31
C ASN A 55 6.17 16.71 -1.75
N GLY A 56 5.45 15.69 -1.27
CA GLY A 56 4.05 15.45 -1.60
C GLY A 56 3.80 14.75 -2.94
N ALA A 57 4.84 14.48 -3.73
CA ALA A 57 4.75 13.71 -4.97
C ALA A 57 5.10 12.24 -4.71
N CYS A 58 4.32 11.30 -5.26
CA CYS A 58 4.66 9.89 -5.19
C CYS A 58 5.83 9.60 -6.13
N ILE A 59 6.98 9.24 -5.57
CA ILE A 59 8.20 8.97 -6.35
C ILE A 59 8.42 7.47 -6.59
N LYS A 60 7.85 6.61 -5.76
CA LYS A 60 7.98 5.16 -5.88
C LYS A 60 6.73 4.45 -5.38
N GLN A 61 6.32 3.40 -6.09
CA GLN A 61 5.31 2.44 -5.61
C GLN A 61 5.76 1.03 -5.99
N ASP A 62 5.95 0.18 -4.98
CA ASP A 62 6.31 -1.22 -5.17
C ASP A 62 5.21 -2.12 -4.61
N ILE A 63 4.77 -3.11 -5.39
CA ILE A 63 3.83 -4.13 -4.89
C ILE A 63 4.63 -5.13 -4.06
N LEU A 64 4.43 -5.13 -2.74
CA LEU A 64 5.11 -6.02 -1.81
C LEU A 64 4.48 -7.41 -1.78
N ALA A 65 3.15 -7.46 -1.84
CA ALA A 65 2.39 -8.70 -1.85
C ALA A 65 1.08 -8.52 -2.61
N GLU A 66 0.63 -9.61 -3.23
CA GLU A 66 -0.72 -9.73 -3.75
C GLU A 66 -1.36 -10.99 -3.15
N VAL A 67 -2.43 -10.82 -2.39
CA VAL A 67 -3.11 -11.87 -1.64
C VAL A 67 -4.52 -12.05 -2.18
N GLY A 68 -5.02 -13.28 -2.24
CA GLY A 68 -6.34 -13.60 -2.77
C GLY A 68 -6.32 -14.17 -4.18
N MET A 69 -5.74 -15.37 -4.32
CA MET A 69 -6.28 -16.32 -5.30
C MET A 69 -7.54 -16.96 -4.70
N PRO A 70 -8.62 -17.17 -5.47
CA PRO A 70 -9.65 -18.10 -5.03
C PRO A 70 -8.96 -19.44 -4.75
N ARG A 71 -9.25 -20.05 -3.60
CA ARG A 71 -9.11 -21.50 -3.50
C ARG A 71 -9.97 -22.07 -4.62
N GLU A 72 -9.37 -22.45 -5.76
CA GLU A 72 -9.98 -23.45 -6.61
C GLU A 72 -10.17 -24.66 -5.70
N LYS A 73 -11.42 -24.90 -5.30
CA LYS A 73 -11.78 -26.15 -4.65
C LYS A 73 -11.35 -27.28 -5.59
N PRO A 74 -10.68 -28.32 -5.10
CA PRO A 74 -10.41 -29.51 -5.89
C PRO A 74 -11.71 -30.20 -6.33
#